data_AF-B7R1P5-F1
#
_entry.id   AF-B7R1P5-F1
#
_cell.length_a   1.000
_cell.length_b   1.000
_cell.length_c   1.000
_cell.angle_alpha   90.00
_cell.angle_beta   90.00
_cell.angle_gamma   90.00
#
_symmetry.space_group_name_H-M   'P 1'
#
loop_
_entity.id
_entity.type
_entity.pdbx_description
1 polymer ?
#
loop_
_entity_poly.entity_id
_entity_poly.type
_entity_poly.pdbx_seq_one_letter_code
_entity_poly.pdbx_strand_id
1 'polypeptide(L)'
;MRRLLAVIVALLILSAFLGYTYHRVDAEVKNAESGLLSVSITALSCMSDMDAFKTMLETNTSADLLRERAGRYAYCAQVLSEASESLYELTGKETYRDIHAAASNLAVFFNHVRNSGEPKELLLKNVDVIVSIGDAISEVYKAELRGGLRKNQTGRLLNLTKGLSW
;
A
#
# COMPACT_ATOMS: atom_id res chain seq x y z
N MET A 1 43.94 23.13 33.86
CA MET A 1 42.52 23.16 34.24
C MET A 1 41.62 23.94 33.28
N ARG A 2 41.83 25.25 33.02
CA ARG A 2 40.95 26.05 32.13
C ARG A 2 40.79 25.50 30.70
N ARG A 3 41.86 25.01 30.07
CA ARG A 3 41.81 24.40 28.72
C ARG A 3 41.01 23.09 28.70
N LEU A 4 41.11 22.29 29.75
CA LEU A 4 40.41 21.00 29.87
C LEU A 4 38.90 21.22 30.07
N LEU A 5 38.53 22.20 30.90
CA LEU A 5 37.14 22.64 31.08
C LEU A 5 36.53 23.17 29.77
N ALA A 6 37.28 23.95 28.99
CA ALA A 6 36.81 24.44 27.69
C ALA A 6 36.56 23.31 26.68
N VAL A 7 37.43 22.30 26.66
CA VAL A 7 37.25 21.10 25.81
C VAL A 7 36.01 20.30 26.22
N ILE A 8 35.79 20.12 27.53
CA ILE A 8 34.61 19.42 28.05
C ILE A 8 33.32 20.16 27.68
N VAL A 9 33.29 21.48 27.85
CA VAL A 9 32.13 22.30 27.48
C VAL A 9 31.87 22.25 25.97
N ALA A 10 32.91 22.30 25.14
CA ALA A 10 32.77 22.17 23.69
C ALA A 10 32.18 20.80 23.26
N LEU A 11 32.60 19.71 23.91
CA LEU A 11 32.06 18.36 23.66
C LEU A 11 30.60 18.23 24.10
N LEU A 12 30.20 18.88 25.20
CA LEU A 12 28.80 18.91 25.64
C LEU A 12 27.90 19.68 24.68
N ILE A 13 28.38 20.80 24.14
CA ILE A 13 27.64 21.57 23.12
C ILE A 13 27.50 20.76 21.83
N LEU A 14 28.59 20.10 21.38
CA LEU A 14 28.56 19.25 20.19
C LEU A 14 27.61 18.06 20.34
N SER A 15 27.64 17.37 21.49
CA SER A 15 26.74 16.24 21.76
C SER A 15 25.27 16.68 21.85
N ALA A 16 24.98 17.82 22.48
CA ALA A 16 23.64 18.39 22.51
C ALA A 16 23.15 18.79 21.11
N PHE A 17 24.01 19.39 20.29
CA PHE A 17 23.69 19.76 18.91
C PHE A 17 23.43 18.53 18.04
N LEU A 18 24.31 17.53 18.10
CA LEU A 18 24.14 16.26 17.39
C LEU A 18 22.86 15.54 17.82
N GLY A 19 22.60 15.49 19.13
CA GLY A 19 21.36 14.93 19.69
C GLY A 19 20.11 15.65 19.18
N TYR A 20 20.12 16.99 19.16
CA TYR A 20 19.01 17.78 18.62
C TYR A 20 18.79 17.52 17.13
N THR A 21 19.85 17.52 16.32
CA THR A 21 19.74 17.23 14.88
C THR A 21 19.25 15.81 14.62
N TYR A 22 19.73 14.83 15.40
CA TYR A 22 19.31 13.44 15.31
C TYR A 22 17.83 13.29 15.65
N HIS A 23 17.37 13.88 16.77
CA HIS A 23 15.96 13.84 17.15
C HIS A 23 15.04 14.54 16.15
N ARG A 24 15.50 15.63 15.51
CA ARG A 24 14.71 16.30 14.48
C ARG A 24 14.54 15.42 13.24
N VAL A 25 15.61 14.80 12.77
CA VAL A 25 15.56 13.88 11.62
C VAL A 25 14.72 12.63 11.96
N ASP A 26 14.86 12.07 13.15
CA ASP A 26 14.05 10.94 13.62
C ASP A 26 12.55 11.30 13.68
N ALA A 27 12.21 12.51 14.14
CA ALA A 27 10.82 12.99 14.14
C ALA A 27 10.28 13.19 12.71
N GLU A 28 11.07 13.73 11.79
CA GLU A 28 10.70 13.88 10.38
C GLU A 28 10.45 12.53 9.70
N VAL A 29 11.33 11.55 9.93
CA VAL A 29 11.19 10.16 9.43
C VAL A 29 9.92 9.51 9.98
N LYS A 30 9.66 9.63 11.29
CA LYS A 30 8.44 9.08 11.90
C LYS A 30 7.16 9.73 11.38
N ASN A 31 7.19 11.04 11.15
CA ASN A 31 6.06 11.77 10.56
C ASN A 31 5.81 11.31 9.12
N ALA A 32 6.87 11.12 8.33
CA ALA A 32 6.76 10.58 6.97
C ALA A 32 6.22 9.15 6.98
N GLU A 33 6.73 8.27 7.84
CA GLU A 33 6.22 6.91 8.01
C GLU A 33 4.73 6.93 8.36
N SER A 34 4.32 7.71 9.36
CA SER A 34 2.91 7.83 9.76
C SER A 34 2.01 8.38 8.64
N GLY A 35 2.50 9.34 7.85
CA GLY A 35 1.78 9.87 6.71
C GLY A 35 1.57 8.82 5.62
N LEU A 36 2.63 8.10 5.25
CA LEU A 36 2.58 7.03 4.26
C LEU A 36 1.70 5.86 4.72
N LEU A 37 1.76 5.49 6.00
CA LEU A 37 0.86 4.50 6.59
C LEU A 37 -0.60 4.92 6.45
N SER A 38 -0.94 6.18 6.73
CA SER A 38 -2.30 6.71 6.57
C SER A 38 -2.79 6.62 5.12
N VAL A 39 -1.93 6.95 4.15
CA VAL A 39 -2.23 6.81 2.72
C VAL A 39 -2.45 5.34 2.34
N SER A 40 -1.56 4.45 2.76
CA SER A 40 -1.65 3.01 2.52
C SER A 40 -2.96 2.42 3.09
N ILE A 41 -3.30 2.75 4.33
CA ILE A 41 -4.54 2.34 5.00
C ILE A 41 -5.77 2.83 4.23
N THR A 42 -5.76 4.08 3.77
CA THR A 42 -6.85 4.67 2.98
C THR A 42 -7.02 3.94 1.64
N ALA A 43 -5.91 3.66 0.96
CA ALA A 43 -5.91 2.96 -0.32
C ALA A 43 -6.37 1.49 -0.17
N LEU A 44 -5.92 0.79 0.87
CA LEU A 44 -6.40 -0.55 1.22
C LEU A 44 -7.91 -0.56 1.50
N SER A 45 -8.40 0.40 2.28
CA SER A 45 -9.83 0.55 2.58
C SER A 45 -10.66 0.77 1.30
N CYS A 46 -10.18 1.62 0.38
CA CYS A 46 -10.83 1.87 -0.90
C CYS A 46 -11.05 0.59 -1.74
N MET A 47 -10.18 -0.41 -1.59
CA MET A 47 -10.22 -1.68 -2.33
C MET A 47 -10.77 -2.84 -1.49
N SER A 48 -11.19 -2.61 -0.25
CA SER A 48 -11.66 -3.68 0.64
C SER A 48 -12.99 -4.30 0.20
N ASP A 49 -13.76 -3.60 -0.64
CA ASP A 49 -15.08 -3.99 -1.16
C ASP A 49 -15.01 -4.53 -2.60
N MET A 50 -13.86 -5.08 -3.01
CA MET A 50 -13.63 -5.62 -4.37
C MET A 50 -14.55 -6.79 -4.73
N ASP A 51 -15.12 -7.48 -3.74
CA ASP A 51 -16.17 -8.48 -3.92
C ASP A 51 -17.44 -7.91 -4.58
N ALA A 52 -17.63 -6.59 -4.52
CA ALA A 52 -18.73 -5.90 -5.20
C ALA A 52 -18.79 -6.22 -6.71
N PHE A 53 -17.66 -6.53 -7.37
CA PHE A 53 -17.69 -6.93 -8.77
C PHE A 53 -18.51 -8.19 -9.01
N LYS A 54 -18.50 -9.15 -8.07
CA LYS A 54 -19.31 -10.36 -8.19
C LYS A 54 -20.80 -10.00 -8.24
N THR A 55 -21.25 -9.19 -7.29
CA THR A 55 -22.64 -8.70 -7.24
C THR A 55 -22.99 -7.88 -8.48
N MET A 56 -22.10 -7.01 -8.95
CA MET A 56 -22.30 -6.22 -10.17
C MET A 56 -22.45 -7.09 -11.42
N LEU A 57 -21.67 -8.17 -11.52
CA LEU A 57 -21.75 -9.13 -12.63
C LEU A 57 -23.05 -9.95 -12.57
N GLU A 58 -23.42 -10.45 -11.39
CA GLU A 58 -24.67 -11.20 -11.15
C GLU A 58 -25.92 -10.37 -11.46
N THR A 59 -25.88 -9.07 -11.18
CA THR A 59 -26.98 -8.12 -11.44
C THR A 59 -26.96 -7.53 -12.86
N ASN A 60 -26.05 -8.01 -13.73
CA ASN A 60 -25.91 -7.53 -15.10
C ASN A 60 -25.70 -6.01 -15.21
N THR A 61 -24.84 -5.46 -14.34
CA THR A 61 -24.45 -4.06 -14.35
C THR A 61 -23.86 -3.65 -15.71
N SER A 62 -24.10 -2.40 -16.13
CA SER A 62 -23.62 -1.88 -17.41
C SER A 62 -22.09 -1.87 -17.50
N ALA A 63 -21.57 -2.00 -18.72
CA ALA A 63 -20.13 -1.95 -18.98
C ALA A 63 -19.50 -0.64 -18.47
N ASP A 64 -20.20 0.48 -18.57
CA ASP A 64 -19.69 1.79 -18.12
C ASP A 64 -19.53 1.85 -16.60
N LEU A 65 -20.49 1.31 -15.84
CA LEU A 65 -20.37 1.22 -14.38
C LEU A 65 -19.26 0.25 -13.95
N LEU A 66 -19.05 -0.84 -14.69
CA LEU A 66 -17.91 -1.74 -14.46
C LEU A 66 -16.57 -1.02 -14.70
N ARG A 67 -16.47 -0.21 -15.77
CA ARG A 67 -15.26 0.58 -16.06
C ARG A 67 -15.02 1.65 -15.00
N GLU A 68 -16.06 2.34 -14.55
CA GLU A 68 -15.95 3.35 -13.49
C GLU A 68 -15.42 2.71 -12.20
N ARG A 69 -16.01 1.57 -11.80
CA ARG A 69 -15.59 0.83 -10.61
C ARG A 69 -14.15 0.34 -10.74
N ALA A 70 -13.77 -0.23 -11.88
CA ALA A 70 -12.40 -0.62 -12.18
C ALA A 70 -11.45 0.59 -12.13
N GLY A 71 -11.86 1.74 -12.67
CA GLY A 71 -11.07 2.97 -12.60
C GLY A 71 -10.78 3.43 -11.17
N ARG A 72 -11.78 3.36 -10.29
CA ARG A 72 -11.59 3.65 -8.85
C ARG A 72 -10.56 2.70 -8.22
N TYR A 73 -10.67 1.41 -8.47
CA TYR A 73 -9.71 0.44 -7.91
C TYR A 73 -8.32 0.57 -8.53
N ALA A 74 -8.21 0.89 -9.82
CA ALA A 74 -6.93 1.17 -10.46
C ALA A 74 -6.21 2.35 -9.78
N TYR A 75 -6.95 3.43 -9.49
CA TYR A 75 -6.42 4.58 -8.78
C TYR A 75 -5.96 4.22 -7.36
N CYS A 76 -6.81 3.54 -6.59
CA CYS A 76 -6.47 3.15 -5.23
C CYS A 76 -5.29 2.15 -5.18
N ALA A 77 -5.19 1.25 -6.15
CA ALA A 77 -4.04 0.36 -6.31
C ALA A 77 -2.75 1.12 -6.64
N GLN A 78 -2.82 2.13 -7.52
CA GLN A 78 -1.66 2.99 -7.82
C GLN A 78 -1.17 3.72 -6.56
N VAL A 79 -2.08 4.36 -5.82
CA VAL A 79 -1.75 5.07 -4.58
C VAL A 79 -1.14 4.13 -3.54
N LEU A 80 -1.69 2.92 -3.39
CA LEU A 80 -1.14 1.91 -2.49
C LEU A 80 0.27 1.50 -2.92
N SER A 81 0.51 1.35 -4.23
CA SER A 81 1.80 0.97 -4.78
C SER A 81 2.89 1.99 -4.45
N GLU A 82 2.62 3.27 -4.69
CA GLU A 82 3.57 4.38 -4.43
C GLU A 82 3.84 4.56 -2.93
N ALA A 83 2.80 4.49 -2.10
CA ALA A 83 2.95 4.60 -0.65
C ALA A 83 3.76 3.42 -0.09
N SER A 84 3.53 2.21 -0.61
CA SER A 84 4.23 1.00 -0.15
C SER A 84 5.68 0.96 -0.62
N GLU A 85 5.98 1.47 -1.82
CA GLU A 85 7.36 1.66 -2.27
C GLU A 85 8.10 2.63 -1.33
N SER A 86 7.50 3.79 -1.05
CA SER A 86 8.08 4.78 -0.14
C SER A 86 8.27 4.22 1.27
N LEU A 87 7.33 3.41 1.77
CA LEU A 87 7.46 2.73 3.06
C LEU A 87 8.58 1.67 3.05
N TYR A 88 8.78 0.96 1.95
CA TYR A 88 9.88 0.04 1.79
C TYR A 88 11.23 0.77 1.79
N GLU A 89 11.35 1.86 1.04
CA GLU A 89 12.57 2.69 1.03
C GLU A 89 12.91 3.25 2.43
N LEU A 90 11.88 3.66 3.17
CA LEU A 90 12.05 4.24 4.51
C LEU A 90 12.39 3.19 5.58
N THR A 91 11.79 1.99 5.50
CA THR A 91 11.83 1.01 6.60
C THR A 91 12.63 -0.26 6.28
N GLY A 92 12.91 -0.53 5.01
CA GLY A 92 13.51 -1.78 4.53
C GLY A 92 12.64 -3.04 4.71
N LYS A 93 11.36 -2.89 5.11
CA LYS A 93 10.50 -4.05 5.39
C LYS A 93 9.96 -4.66 4.08
N GLU A 94 10.36 -5.89 3.79
CA GLU A 94 9.91 -6.65 2.59
C GLU A 94 8.38 -6.77 2.48
N THR A 95 7.64 -6.68 3.58
CA THR A 95 6.17 -6.67 3.55
C THR A 95 5.62 -5.54 2.68
N TYR A 96 6.23 -4.35 2.72
CA TYR A 96 5.80 -3.23 1.88
C TYR A 96 6.21 -3.41 0.42
N ARG A 97 7.34 -4.08 0.15
CA ARG A 97 7.74 -4.45 -1.20
C ARG A 97 6.75 -5.43 -1.84
N ASP A 98 6.30 -6.42 -1.08
CA ASP A 98 5.25 -7.35 -1.52
C ASP A 98 3.94 -6.62 -1.83
N ILE A 99 3.53 -5.68 -0.97
CA ILE A 99 2.32 -4.86 -1.19
C ILE A 99 2.47 -3.99 -2.43
N HIS A 100 3.61 -3.32 -2.62
CA HIS A 100 3.90 -2.52 -3.81
C HIS A 100 3.74 -3.35 -5.09
N ALA A 101 4.35 -4.53 -5.15
CA ALA A 101 4.25 -5.41 -6.31
C ALA A 101 2.81 -5.88 -6.55
N ALA A 102 2.09 -6.24 -5.49
CA ALA A 102 0.70 -6.67 -5.60
C ALA A 102 -0.23 -5.55 -6.08
N ALA A 103 -0.05 -4.35 -5.53
CA ALA A 103 -0.83 -3.16 -5.88
C ALA A 103 -0.53 -2.71 -7.31
N SER A 104 0.73 -2.79 -7.76
CA SER A 104 1.10 -2.54 -9.17
C SER A 104 0.39 -3.50 -10.13
N ASN A 105 0.35 -4.80 -9.83
CA ASN A 105 -0.38 -5.78 -10.63
C ASN A 105 -1.89 -5.44 -10.73
N LEU A 106 -2.49 -5.03 -9.61
CA LEU A 106 -3.90 -4.62 -9.58
C LEU A 106 -4.15 -3.33 -10.36
N ALA A 107 -3.28 -2.35 -10.25
CA ALA A 107 -3.37 -1.10 -11.00
C ALA A 107 -3.34 -1.38 -12.51
N VAL A 108 -2.44 -2.25 -12.96
CA VAL A 108 -2.36 -2.69 -14.36
C VAL A 108 -3.63 -3.41 -14.79
N PHE A 109 -4.06 -4.42 -14.03
CA PHE A 109 -5.25 -5.21 -14.33
C PHE A 109 -6.50 -4.32 -14.45
N PHE A 110 -6.76 -3.47 -13.46
CA PHE A 110 -7.95 -2.63 -13.46
C PHE A 110 -7.90 -1.50 -14.49
N ASN A 111 -6.72 -0.98 -14.82
CA ASN A 111 -6.58 -0.10 -15.98
C ASN A 111 -6.92 -0.84 -17.28
N HIS A 112 -6.53 -2.11 -17.41
CA HIS A 112 -6.89 -2.92 -18.58
C HIS A 112 -8.41 -3.14 -18.66
N VAL A 113 -9.06 -3.53 -17.55
CA VAL A 113 -10.52 -3.65 -17.48
C VAL A 113 -11.21 -2.33 -17.85
N ARG A 114 -10.78 -1.20 -17.26
CA ARG A 114 -11.35 0.13 -17.51
C ARG A 114 -11.30 0.50 -19.00
N ASN A 115 -10.22 0.17 -19.68
CA ASN A 115 -10.00 0.56 -21.08
C ASN A 115 -10.47 -0.49 -22.09
N SER A 116 -10.99 -1.64 -21.63
CA SER A 116 -11.46 -2.72 -22.51
C SER A 116 -12.80 -2.39 -23.17
N GLY A 117 -12.97 -2.87 -24.41
CA GLY A 117 -14.27 -2.89 -25.09
C GLY A 117 -15.27 -3.82 -24.39
N GLU A 118 -14.78 -4.90 -23.77
CA GLU A 118 -15.56 -5.96 -23.12
C GLU A 118 -15.12 -6.15 -21.65
N PRO A 119 -15.35 -5.16 -20.76
CA PRO A 119 -14.91 -5.22 -19.36
C PRO A 119 -15.56 -6.37 -18.59
N LYS A 120 -16.78 -6.76 -18.97
CA LYS A 120 -17.54 -7.82 -18.33
C LYS A 120 -16.87 -9.19 -18.47
N GLU A 121 -16.39 -9.51 -19.67
CA GLU A 121 -15.74 -10.80 -19.95
C GLU A 121 -14.44 -10.95 -19.14
N LEU A 122 -13.61 -9.90 -19.11
CA LEU A 122 -12.37 -9.87 -18.34
C LEU A 122 -12.63 -10.03 -16.82
N LEU A 123 -13.65 -9.35 -16.30
CA LEU A 123 -14.03 -9.48 -14.89
C LEU A 123 -14.59 -10.87 -14.57
N LEU A 124 -15.44 -11.43 -15.44
CA LEU A 124 -15.98 -12.79 -15.26
C LEU A 124 -14.88 -13.85 -15.20
N LYS A 125 -13.87 -13.76 -16.08
CA LYS A 125 -12.73 -14.69 -16.11
C LYS A 125 -11.93 -14.69 -14.80
N ASN A 126 -11.94 -13.58 -14.08
CA ASN A 126 -11.11 -13.36 -12.89
C ASN A 126 -11.93 -13.22 -11.60
N VAL A 127 -13.26 -13.38 -11.62
CA VAL A 127 -14.15 -12.98 -10.51
C VAL A 127 -13.80 -13.67 -9.19
N ASP A 128 -13.51 -14.98 -9.21
CA ASP A 128 -13.17 -15.74 -7.99
C ASP A 128 -11.81 -15.31 -7.41
N VAL A 129 -10.86 -14.97 -8.29
CA VAL A 129 -9.55 -14.45 -7.90
C VAL A 129 -9.71 -13.04 -7.32
N ILE A 130 -10.53 -12.19 -7.93
CA ILE A 130 -10.84 -10.82 -7.46
C ILE A 130 -11.46 -10.86 -6.06
N VAL A 131 -12.42 -11.77 -5.82
CA VAL A 131 -13.01 -11.96 -4.48
C VAL A 131 -11.94 -12.38 -3.47
N SER A 132 -11.10 -13.36 -3.83
CA SER A 132 -9.99 -13.81 -2.98
C SER A 132 -8.97 -12.71 -2.69
N ILE A 133 -8.73 -11.81 -3.64
CA ILE A 133 -7.89 -10.63 -3.47
C ILE A 133 -8.55 -9.64 -2.51
N GLY A 134 -9.86 -9.39 -2.64
CA GLY A 134 -10.61 -8.52 -1.72
C GLY A 134 -10.50 -8.99 -0.26
N ASP A 135 -10.61 -10.29 -0.03
CA ASP A 135 -10.40 -10.90 1.29
C ASP A 135 -8.96 -10.67 1.79
N ALA A 136 -7.96 -10.90 0.93
CA ALA A 136 -6.55 -10.70 1.28
C ALA A 136 -6.22 -9.22 1.56
N ILE A 137 -6.79 -8.28 0.80
CA ILE A 137 -6.68 -6.84 1.05
C ILE A 137 -7.30 -6.49 2.41
N SER A 138 -8.48 -7.04 2.71
CA SER A 138 -9.14 -6.83 4.01
C SER A 138 -8.33 -7.39 5.18
N GLU A 139 -7.63 -8.51 5.00
CA GLU A 139 -6.70 -9.05 6.00
C GLU A 139 -5.48 -8.14 6.20
N VAL A 140 -4.86 -7.67 5.12
CA VAL A 140 -3.72 -6.74 5.15
C VAL A 140 -4.13 -5.44 5.82
N TYR A 141 -5.27 -4.85 5.42
CA TYR A 141 -5.84 -3.65 6.03
C TYR A 141 -6.00 -3.77 7.55
N LYS A 142 -6.62 -4.86 8.02
CA LYS A 142 -6.81 -5.09 9.46
C LYS A 142 -5.50 -5.33 10.19
N ALA A 143 -4.52 -5.96 9.55
CA ALA A 143 -3.20 -6.20 10.13
C ALA A 143 -2.41 -4.89 10.26
N GLU A 144 -2.48 -4.04 9.24
CA GLU A 144 -1.83 -2.73 9.20
C GLU A 144 -2.34 -1.81 10.32
N LEU A 145 -3.67 -1.73 10.47
CA LEU A 145 -4.31 -0.98 11.57
C LEU A 145 -3.88 -1.43 12.96
N ARG A 146 -3.46 -2.68 13.11
CA ARG A 146 -3.00 -3.27 14.38
C ARG A 146 -1.48 -3.20 14.55
N GLY A 147 -0.74 -2.66 13.57
CA GLY A 147 0.72 -2.67 13.54
C GLY A 147 1.32 -4.07 13.45
N GLY A 148 0.55 -5.04 12.92
CA GLY A 148 0.86 -6.47 12.97
C GLY A 148 0.99 -7.11 11.59
N LEU A 149 1.41 -6.36 10.57
CA LEU A 149 1.55 -6.86 9.20
C LEU A 149 2.57 -8.00 9.11
N ARG A 150 2.13 -9.15 8.59
CA ARG A 150 2.99 -10.35 8.47
C ARG A 150 3.28 -10.70 7.01
N LYS A 151 4.48 -11.23 6.78
CA LYS A 151 4.96 -11.66 5.45
C LYS A 151 4.06 -12.69 4.76
N ASN A 152 3.41 -13.58 5.51
CA ASN A 152 2.49 -14.55 4.91
C ASN A 152 1.23 -13.89 4.33
N GLN A 153 0.77 -12.78 4.91
CA GLN A 153 -0.41 -12.05 4.43
C GLN A 153 -0.08 -11.29 3.14
N THR A 154 1.05 -10.56 3.12
CA THR A 154 1.51 -9.82 1.94
C THR A 154 1.92 -10.76 0.80
N GLY A 155 2.59 -11.87 1.13
CA GLY A 155 2.94 -12.91 0.16
C GLY A 155 1.72 -13.59 -0.46
N ARG A 156 0.65 -13.85 0.32
CA ARG A 156 -0.62 -14.36 -0.21
C ARG A 156 -1.23 -13.36 -1.19
N LEU A 157 -1.32 -12.09 -0.81
CA LEU A 157 -1.86 -11.03 -1.68
C LEU A 157 -1.07 -10.95 -3.00
N LEU A 158 0.26 -10.94 -2.93
CA LEU A 158 1.11 -10.92 -4.13
C LEU A 158 0.90 -12.14 -5.03
N ASN A 159 0.78 -13.33 -4.46
CA ASN A 159 0.56 -14.55 -5.26
C ASN A 159 -0.79 -14.53 -5.96
N LEU A 160 -1.84 -14.04 -5.29
CA LEU A 160 -3.17 -13.92 -5.91
C LEU A 160 -3.16 -12.94 -7.08
N THR A 161 -2.50 -11.78 -6.95
CA THR A 161 -2.46 -10.77 -8.02
C THR A 161 -1.62 -11.19 -9.21
N LYS A 162 -0.59 -12.03 -9.02
CA LYS A 162 0.15 -12.69 -10.11
C LYS A 162 -0.72 -13.67 -10.91
N GLY A 163 -1.79 -14.19 -10.30
CA GLY A 163 -2.74 -15.10 -10.94
C GLY A 163 -3.80 -14.41 -11.80
N LEU A 164 -3.84 -13.07 -11.82
CA LEU A 164 -4.74 -12.33 -12.69
C LEU A 164 -4.37 -12.56 -14.16
N SER A 165 -5.40 -12.82 -14.96
CA SER A 165 -5.28 -13.01 -16.39
C SER A 165 -5.81 -11.79 -17.13
N TRP A 166 -5.02 -11.33 -18.09
CA TRP A 166 -5.33 -10.23 -19.03
C TRP A 166 -5.47 -10.81 -20.43
#